data_AF-A0AAE9EUV7-F1
#
_entry.id   AF-A0AAE9EUV7-F1
#
_cell.length_a   1.000
_cell.length_b   1.000
_cell.length_c   1.000
_cell.angle_alpha   90.00
_cell.angle_beta   90.00
_cell.angle_gamma   90.00
#
_symmetry.space_group_name_H-M   'P 1'
#
loop_
_entity.id
_entity.type
_entity.pdbx_description
1 polymer ?
#
loop_
_entity_poly.entity_id
_entity_poly.type
_entity_poly.pdbx_seq_one_letter_code
_entity_poly.pdbx_strand_id
1 'polypeptide(L)'
;MRVCPLFTLVFYVLNTVSHVGTQQAFISVSYPAISRIIPHATNANAFALAQGLNTNTGKFAAQRTLVNQFFNQNKAGKPNPKTLSLYDNSTYSKQKLIALVNNRQAINNWWTQDLTPGLTKIYNAATATSYKNLYAYFDSRYINSFSYTVVYWMLTVLMKNMWDEAAYNATTDLIANTMEKQAEKSATLVFEIYTAAFEANHNQTYMKGKW
;
A
#
# COMPACT_ATOMS: atom_id res chain seq x y z
N MET A 1 16.59 -34.11 7.04
CA MET A 1 16.34 -32.65 7.09
C MET A 1 14.90 -32.43 7.50
N ARG A 2 14.64 -31.85 8.68
CA ARG A 2 13.29 -31.35 9.01
C ARG A 2 13.11 -30.07 8.20
N VAL A 3 12.36 -30.14 7.09
CA VAL A 3 11.97 -28.95 6.34
C VAL A 3 11.20 -28.07 7.32
N CYS A 4 11.76 -26.91 7.64
CA CYS A 4 11.23 -26.02 8.66
C CYS A 4 9.77 -25.66 8.30
N PRO A 5 8.80 -25.66 9.25
CA PRO A 5 7.41 -25.34 8.95
C PRO A 5 7.23 -24.02 8.21
N LEU A 6 8.13 -23.07 8.46
CA LEU A 6 8.19 -21.78 7.77
C LEU A 6 8.45 -21.91 6.26
N PHE A 7 9.33 -22.84 5.87
CA PHE A 7 9.58 -23.15 4.46
C PHE A 7 8.34 -23.73 3.80
N THR A 8 7.70 -24.71 4.44
CA THR A 8 6.50 -25.35 3.90
C THR A 8 5.35 -24.34 3.75
N LEU A 9 5.20 -23.41 4.69
CA LEU A 9 4.21 -22.33 4.63
C LEU A 9 4.49 -21.34 3.50
N VAL A 10 5.75 -20.91 3.31
CA VAL A 10 6.15 -20.00 2.22
C VAL A 10 5.90 -20.63 0.85
N PHE A 11 6.30 -21.90 0.68
CA PHE A 11 6.01 -22.65 -0.54
C PHE A 11 4.50 -22.83 -0.76
N TYR A 12 3.73 -23.10 0.30
CA TYR A 12 2.28 -23.18 0.20
C TYR A 12 1.69 -21.85 -0.26
N VAL A 13 2.05 -20.72 0.36
CA VAL A 13 1.58 -19.38 -0.04
C VAL A 13 1.92 -19.07 -1.51
N LEU A 14 3.13 -19.38 -1.97
CA LEU A 14 3.51 -19.20 -3.38
C LEU A 14 2.63 -20.01 -4.36
N ASN A 15 2.13 -21.17 -3.93
CA ASN A 15 1.35 -22.08 -4.77
C ASN A 15 -0.18 -21.97 -4.57
N THR A 16 -0.66 -21.38 -3.47
CA THR A 16 -2.10 -21.36 -3.12
C THR A 16 -2.76 -19.99 -3.20
N VAL A 17 -2.00 -18.93 -3.49
CA VAL A 17 -2.58 -17.59 -3.67
C VAL A 17 -3.50 -17.60 -4.91
N SER A 18 -4.80 -17.37 -4.69
CA SER A 18 -5.78 -17.26 -5.77
C SER A 18 -5.49 -16.03 -6.62
N HIS A 19 -5.06 -16.27 -7.86
CA HIS A 19 -4.56 -15.22 -8.76
C HIS A 19 -5.64 -14.20 -9.13
N VAL A 20 -6.88 -14.66 -9.31
CA VAL A 20 -8.01 -13.81 -9.75
C VAL A 20 -8.40 -12.79 -8.68
N GLY A 21 -8.55 -13.22 -7.42
CA GLY A 21 -8.91 -12.32 -6.32
C GLY A 21 -7.82 -11.31 -6.00
N THR A 22 -6.54 -11.72 -6.07
CA THR A 22 -5.41 -10.82 -5.84
C THR A 22 -5.19 -9.82 -6.97
N GLN A 23 -5.46 -10.22 -8.21
CA GLN A 23 -5.35 -9.31 -9.36
C GLN A 23 -6.36 -8.16 -9.23
N GLN A 24 -7.58 -8.45 -8.77
CA GLN A 24 -8.60 -7.43 -8.49
C GLN A 24 -8.23 -6.52 -7.32
N ALA A 25 -7.45 -7.03 -6.35
CA ALA A 25 -7.00 -6.28 -5.18
C ALA A 25 -5.74 -5.42 -5.44
N PHE A 26 -4.97 -5.69 -6.49
CA PHE A 26 -3.75 -4.93 -6.78
C PHE A 26 -4.09 -3.44 -6.92
N ILE A 27 -3.34 -2.59 -6.21
CA ILE A 27 -3.51 -1.13 -6.10
C ILE A 27 -4.89 -0.64 -5.61
N SER A 28 -5.74 -1.55 -5.12
CA SER A 28 -7.00 -1.19 -4.47
C SER A 28 -6.77 -0.50 -3.13
N VAL A 29 -7.79 0.23 -2.67
CA VAL A 29 -7.80 0.84 -1.34
C VAL A 29 -8.65 -0.02 -0.41
N SER A 30 -8.04 -0.57 0.62
CA SER A 30 -8.72 -1.44 1.59
C SER A 30 -9.67 -0.62 2.47
N TYR A 31 -10.88 -1.15 2.68
CA TYR A 31 -11.86 -0.53 3.58
C TYR A 31 -11.31 -0.33 5.01
N PRO A 32 -10.61 -1.32 5.63
CA PRO A 32 -10.00 -1.11 6.95
C PRO A 32 -8.98 0.04 6.99
N ALA A 33 -8.27 0.33 5.89
CA ALA A 33 -7.36 1.48 5.84
C ALA A 33 -8.14 2.79 5.91
N ILE A 34 -9.25 2.88 5.16
CA ILE A 34 -10.14 4.03 5.18
C ILE A 34 -10.73 4.23 6.58
N SER A 35 -11.30 3.17 7.18
CA SER A 35 -11.88 3.23 8.53
C SER A 35 -10.87 3.69 9.59
N ARG A 36 -9.59 3.36 9.43
CA ARG A 36 -8.50 3.81 10.30
C ARG A 36 -8.12 5.28 10.10
N ILE A 37 -8.28 5.82 8.90
CA ILE A 37 -7.98 7.22 8.56
C ILE A 37 -9.14 8.16 8.95
N ILE A 38 -10.39 7.70 8.88
CA ILE A 38 -11.58 8.51 9.23
C ILE A 38 -12.33 8.00 10.47
N PRO A 39 -11.68 7.82 11.64
CA PRO A 39 -12.32 7.23 12.83
C PRO A 39 -13.42 8.12 13.43
N HIS A 40 -13.42 9.42 13.13
CA HIS A 40 -14.34 10.44 13.64
C HIS A 40 -15.58 10.65 12.76
N ALA A 41 -15.63 10.04 11.58
CA ALA A 41 -16.68 10.28 10.60
C ALA A 41 -17.86 9.31 10.82
N THR A 42 -18.47 9.34 12.01
CA THR A 42 -19.56 8.42 12.43
C THR A 42 -20.81 8.47 11.55
N ASN A 43 -21.05 9.59 10.85
CA ASN A 43 -22.14 9.78 9.89
C ASN A 43 -21.69 9.72 8.42
N ALA A 44 -20.39 9.55 8.16
CA ALA A 44 -19.90 9.51 6.79
C ALA A 44 -19.87 8.05 6.30
N ASN A 45 -20.37 7.85 5.08
CA ASN A 45 -20.46 6.51 4.49
C ASN A 45 -19.08 6.05 3.99
N ALA A 46 -18.20 5.64 4.93
CA ALA A 46 -16.86 5.11 4.65
C ALA A 46 -16.89 3.91 3.69
N PHE A 47 -17.98 3.14 3.72
CA PHE A 47 -18.21 2.03 2.80
C PHE A 47 -18.42 2.52 1.36
N ALA A 48 -19.28 3.52 1.16
CA ALA A 48 -19.48 4.14 -0.16
C ALA A 48 -18.19 4.81 -0.69
N LEU A 49 -17.40 5.42 0.19
CA LEU A 49 -16.07 5.94 -0.16
C LEU A 49 -15.16 4.80 -0.66
N ALA A 50 -15.06 3.70 0.07
CA ALA A 50 -14.26 2.54 -0.32
C ALA A 50 -14.72 1.94 -1.66
N GLN A 51 -16.04 1.77 -1.82
CA GLN A 51 -16.63 1.29 -3.07
C GLN A 51 -16.30 2.24 -4.23
N GLY A 52 -16.49 3.54 -4.06
CA GLY A 52 -16.20 4.55 -5.07
C GLY A 52 -14.72 4.60 -5.47
N LEU A 53 -13.80 4.47 -4.50
CA LEU A 53 -12.37 4.39 -4.77
C LEU A 53 -12.02 3.13 -5.57
N ASN A 54 -12.60 1.98 -5.21
CA ASN A 54 -12.28 0.70 -5.85
C ASN A 54 -12.97 0.52 -7.22
N THR A 55 -14.11 1.16 -7.47
CA THR A 55 -14.68 1.29 -8.83
C THR A 55 -13.78 2.13 -9.75
N ASN A 56 -13.00 3.04 -9.17
CA ASN A 56 -12.03 3.88 -9.88
C ASN A 56 -10.58 3.39 -9.72
N THR A 57 -10.36 2.10 -9.45
CA THR A 57 -9.01 1.52 -9.31
C THR A 57 -8.16 1.84 -10.54
N GLY A 58 -6.93 2.32 -10.31
CA GLY A 58 -6.01 2.76 -11.38
C GLY A 58 -6.32 4.15 -11.97
N LYS A 59 -7.51 4.70 -11.73
CA LYS A 59 -7.91 6.07 -12.13
C LYS A 59 -7.61 7.06 -11.00
N PHE A 60 -6.33 7.19 -10.64
CA PHE A 60 -5.90 7.90 -9.42
C PHE A 60 -6.36 9.37 -9.35
N ALA A 61 -6.46 10.06 -10.49
CA ALA A 61 -7.01 11.42 -10.53
C ALA A 61 -8.49 11.46 -10.11
N ALA A 62 -9.30 10.53 -10.62
CA ALA A 62 -10.71 10.40 -10.24
C ALA A 62 -10.86 10.00 -8.76
N GLN A 63 -10.00 9.10 -8.27
CA GLN A 63 -9.97 8.73 -6.85
C GLN A 63 -9.68 9.95 -5.95
N ARG A 64 -8.71 10.79 -6.31
CA ARG A 64 -8.43 12.04 -5.57
C ARG A 64 -9.60 13.02 -5.59
N THR A 65 -10.25 13.19 -6.74
CA THR A 65 -11.46 14.02 -6.85
C THR A 65 -12.57 13.50 -5.94
N LEU A 66 -12.77 12.18 -5.90
CA LEU A 66 -13.77 11.55 -5.05
C LEU A 66 -13.48 11.77 -3.55
N VAL A 67 -12.22 11.66 -3.12
CA VAL A 67 -11.81 12.01 -1.75
C VAL A 67 -12.12 13.48 -1.45
N ASN A 68 -11.79 14.40 -2.36
CA ASN A 68 -12.09 15.82 -2.18
C ASN A 68 -13.60 16.08 -2.05
N GLN A 69 -14.42 15.46 -2.91
CA GLN A 69 -15.88 15.57 -2.87
C GLN A 69 -16.47 14.99 -1.58
N PHE A 70 -15.97 13.84 -1.13
CA PHE A 70 -16.41 13.19 0.11
C PHE A 70 -16.31 14.14 1.31
N PHE A 71 -15.20 14.86 1.47
CA PHE A 71 -15.03 15.81 2.58
C PHE A 71 -15.72 17.16 2.37
N ASN A 72 -16.09 17.52 1.15
CA ASN A 72 -16.91 18.71 0.89
C ASN A 72 -18.40 18.46 1.21
N GLN A 73 -18.87 17.23 1.02
CA GLN A 73 -20.27 16.83 1.22
C GLN A 73 -20.55 16.33 2.64
N ASN A 74 -19.59 15.67 3.26
CA ASN A 74 -19.72 15.15 4.63
C ASN A 74 -19.10 16.15 5.61
N LYS A 75 -19.94 16.76 6.47
CA LYS A 75 -19.43 17.49 7.64
C LYS A 75 -18.81 16.44 8.57
N ALA A 76 -17.48 16.47 8.72
CA ALA A 76 -16.83 15.64 9.72
C ALA A 76 -17.41 15.97 11.10
N GLY A 77 -17.86 14.95 11.83
CA GLY A 77 -18.26 15.11 13.21
C GLY A 77 -17.09 15.59 14.07
N LYS A 78 -17.39 16.11 15.26
CA LYS A 78 -16.34 16.35 16.26
C LYS A 78 -15.65 15.01 16.57
N PRO A 79 -14.32 14.97 16.70
CA PRO A 79 -13.61 13.75 17.09
C PRO A 79 -14.23 13.19 18.38
N ASN A 80 -14.78 11.98 18.30
CA ASN A 80 -15.24 11.22 19.46
C ASN A 80 -13.97 10.79 20.22
N PRO A 81 -13.89 10.80 21.56
CA PRO A 81 -12.67 10.48 22.36
C PRO A 81 -11.92 9.17 22.07
N LYS A 82 -12.36 8.37 21.07
CA LYS A 82 -11.64 7.23 20.50
C LYS A 82 -10.74 7.59 19.31
N THR A 83 -10.46 8.87 19.03
CA THR A 83 -9.50 9.23 17.98
C THR A 83 -8.08 8.90 18.44
N LEU A 84 -7.34 8.21 17.57
CA LEU A 84 -5.98 7.73 17.84
C LEU A 84 -4.97 8.90 17.91
N SER A 85 -5.33 10.08 17.40
CA SER A 85 -4.58 11.33 17.52
C SER A 85 -5.50 12.51 17.86
N LEU A 86 -5.01 13.46 18.68
CA LEU A 86 -5.68 14.75 18.97
C LEU A 86 -5.80 15.64 17.73
N TYR A 87 -5.09 15.31 16.64
CA TYR A 87 -5.04 16.06 15.38
C TYR A 87 -5.92 15.45 14.28
N ASP A 88 -6.63 14.35 14.56
CA ASP A 88 -7.52 13.67 13.62
C ASP A 88 -8.79 14.51 13.33
N ASN A 89 -8.67 15.49 12.43
CA ASN A 89 -9.78 16.28 11.88
C ASN A 89 -10.04 15.94 10.40
N SER A 90 -11.07 16.54 9.80
CA SER A 90 -11.42 16.34 8.39
C SER A 90 -10.27 16.64 7.43
N THR A 91 -9.55 17.73 7.66
CA THR A 91 -8.43 18.16 6.82
C THR A 91 -7.29 17.15 6.85
N TYR A 92 -6.92 16.70 8.06
CA TYR A 92 -5.88 15.68 8.25
C TYR A 92 -6.26 14.36 7.56
N SER A 93 -7.51 13.93 7.73
CA SER A 93 -8.00 12.67 7.20
C SER A 93 -8.14 12.69 5.68
N LYS A 94 -8.54 13.84 5.13
CA LYS A 94 -8.50 14.11 3.69
C LYS A 94 -7.08 14.01 3.16
N GLN A 95 -6.11 14.66 3.79
CA GLN A 95 -4.71 14.60 3.37
C GLN A 95 -4.16 13.16 3.42
N LYS A 96 -4.47 12.40 4.47
CA LYS A 96 -4.09 10.98 4.58
C LYS A 96 -4.73 10.10 3.50
N LEU A 97 -6.01 10.30 3.19
CA LEU A 97 -6.67 9.55 2.11
C LEU A 97 -6.09 9.90 0.73
N ILE A 98 -5.78 11.18 0.47
CA ILE A 98 -5.08 11.58 -0.75
C ILE A 98 -3.67 10.96 -0.80
N ALA A 99 -2.94 10.95 0.32
CA ALA A 99 -1.63 10.34 0.41
C ALA A 99 -1.69 8.82 0.17
N LEU A 100 -2.71 8.13 0.68
CA LEU A 100 -2.96 6.72 0.40
C LEU A 100 -3.22 6.48 -1.11
N VAL A 101 -4.05 7.30 -1.75
CA VAL A 101 -4.28 7.21 -3.21
C VAL A 101 -2.98 7.47 -3.99
N ASN A 102 -2.19 8.46 -3.60
CA ASN A 102 -0.89 8.75 -4.21
C ASN A 102 0.09 7.59 -4.03
N ASN A 103 0.06 6.92 -2.88
CA ASN A 103 0.84 5.73 -2.63
C ASN A 103 0.43 4.57 -3.54
N ARG A 104 -0.88 4.33 -3.75
CA ARG A 104 -1.35 3.33 -4.72
C ARG A 104 -0.85 3.64 -6.13
N GLN A 105 -0.82 4.91 -6.52
CA GLN A 105 -0.23 5.35 -7.78
C GLN A 105 1.27 5.09 -7.85
N ALA A 106 2.02 5.40 -6.80
CA ALA A 106 3.46 5.16 -6.72
C ALA A 106 3.79 3.66 -6.82
N ILE A 107 3.05 2.81 -6.09
CA ILE A 107 3.17 1.35 -6.17
C ILE A 107 2.88 0.86 -7.59
N ASN A 108 1.81 1.36 -8.23
CA ASN A 108 1.50 0.99 -9.60
C ASN A 108 2.65 1.33 -10.56
N ASN A 109 3.23 2.52 -10.40
CA ASN A 109 4.34 2.98 -11.24
C ASN A 109 5.59 2.14 -11.00
N TRP A 110 5.98 1.91 -9.74
CA TRP A 110 7.12 1.06 -9.40
C TRP A 110 6.98 -0.35 -9.98
N TRP A 111 5.80 -0.95 -9.85
CA TRP A 111 5.53 -2.27 -10.42
C TRP A 111 5.56 -2.29 -11.94
N THR A 112 4.97 -1.30 -12.59
CA THR A 112 4.82 -1.28 -14.05
C THR A 112 6.12 -0.87 -14.76
N GLN A 113 6.86 0.07 -14.19
CA GLN A 113 8.05 0.66 -14.81
C GLN A 113 9.33 -0.09 -14.47
N ASP A 114 9.45 -0.62 -13.25
CA ASP A 114 10.72 -1.18 -12.78
C ASP A 114 10.62 -2.68 -12.44
N LEU A 115 9.74 -3.08 -11.51
CA LEU A 115 9.71 -4.47 -11.02
C LEU A 115 9.24 -5.49 -12.05
N THR A 116 8.10 -5.28 -12.71
CA THR A 116 7.56 -6.28 -13.65
C THR A 116 8.53 -6.52 -14.82
N PRO A 117 9.10 -5.48 -15.46
CA PRO A 117 10.12 -5.68 -16.50
C PRO A 117 11.39 -6.38 -15.96
N GLY A 118 11.89 -5.99 -14.78
CA GLY A 118 13.07 -6.60 -14.18
C GLY A 118 12.86 -8.07 -13.83
N LEU A 119 11.75 -8.41 -13.16
CA LEU A 119 11.40 -9.79 -12.81
C LEU A 119 11.15 -10.65 -14.05
N THR A 120 10.63 -10.06 -15.13
CA THR A 120 10.45 -10.78 -16.41
C THR A 120 11.80 -11.15 -17.03
N LYS A 121 12.82 -10.29 -16.91
CA LYS A 121 14.17 -10.58 -17.39
C LYS A 121 14.89 -11.65 -16.57
N ILE A 122 14.71 -11.65 -15.25
CA ILE A 122 15.34 -12.64 -14.36
C ILE A 122 14.66 -14.00 -14.50
N TYR A 123 13.33 -14.03 -14.64
CA TYR A 123 12.54 -15.26 -14.65
C TYR A 123 11.78 -15.47 -15.96
N ASN A 124 10.62 -14.80 -16.07
CA ASN A 124 9.70 -14.75 -17.21
C ASN A 124 8.42 -14.00 -16.79
N ALA A 125 7.53 -13.75 -17.75
CA ALA A 125 6.29 -13.01 -17.51
C ALA A 125 5.33 -13.72 -16.54
N ALA A 126 5.28 -15.05 -16.55
CA ALA A 126 4.41 -15.82 -15.67
C ALA A 126 4.84 -15.66 -14.20
N THR A 127 6.13 -15.81 -13.92
CA THR A 127 6.69 -15.67 -12.57
C THR A 127 6.57 -14.24 -12.07
N ALA A 128 6.83 -13.24 -12.92
CA ALA A 128 6.64 -11.83 -12.58
C ALA A 128 5.18 -11.53 -12.19
N THR A 129 4.22 -12.12 -12.92
CA THR A 129 2.79 -12.01 -12.61
C THR A 129 2.44 -12.65 -11.26
N SER A 130 2.96 -13.86 -10.98
CA SER A 130 2.75 -14.51 -9.69
C SER A 130 3.31 -13.68 -8.52
N TYR A 131 4.48 -13.06 -8.67
CA TYR A 131 5.04 -12.19 -7.63
C TYR A 131 4.25 -10.90 -7.44
N LYS A 132 3.71 -10.32 -8.51
CA LYS A 132 2.80 -9.16 -8.43
C LYS A 132 1.51 -9.51 -7.69
N ASN A 133 0.94 -10.67 -7.97
CA ASN A 133 -0.26 -11.16 -7.29
C ASN A 133 0.01 -11.44 -5.81
N LEU A 134 1.18 -12.01 -5.50
CA LEU A 134 1.62 -12.23 -4.13
C LEU A 134 1.79 -10.91 -3.36
N TYR A 135 2.34 -9.87 -4.00
CA TYR A 135 2.40 -8.53 -3.41
C TYR A 135 1.00 -8.02 -3.08
N ALA A 136 0.05 -8.13 -4.03
CA ALA A 136 -1.34 -7.72 -3.81
C ALA A 136 -2.02 -8.48 -2.65
N TYR A 137 -1.69 -9.77 -2.47
CA TYR A 137 -2.15 -10.55 -1.33
C TYR A 137 -1.69 -9.96 0.00
N PHE A 138 -0.38 -9.73 0.17
CA PHE A 138 0.16 -9.16 1.40
C PHE A 138 -0.32 -7.73 1.62
N ASP A 139 -0.42 -6.94 0.56
CA ASP A 139 -0.92 -5.57 0.61
C ASP A 139 -2.37 -5.48 1.11
N SER A 140 -3.23 -6.38 0.64
CA SER A 140 -4.58 -6.53 1.16
C SER A 140 -4.59 -6.98 2.62
N ARG A 141 -3.76 -7.97 2.97
CA ARG A 141 -3.68 -8.54 4.32
C ARG A 141 -3.18 -7.54 5.36
N TYR A 142 -2.26 -6.67 4.97
CA TYR A 142 -1.65 -5.65 5.83
C TYR A 142 -2.26 -4.27 5.64
N ILE A 143 -3.50 -4.19 5.14
CA ILE A 143 -4.30 -2.96 5.15
C ILE A 143 -3.56 -1.83 4.42
N ASN A 144 -2.94 -2.17 3.28
CA ASN A 144 -2.13 -1.27 2.47
C ASN A 144 -0.92 -0.63 3.19
N SER A 145 -0.40 -1.25 4.25
CA SER A 145 0.86 -0.86 4.88
C SER A 145 2.05 -1.29 4.03
N PHE A 146 2.84 -0.34 3.55
CA PHE A 146 3.93 -0.60 2.60
C PHE A 146 5.02 -1.49 3.21
N SER A 147 5.51 -1.15 4.40
CA SER A 147 6.63 -1.81 5.07
C SER A 147 6.31 -3.27 5.40
N TYR A 148 5.14 -3.54 6.00
CA TYR A 148 4.72 -4.91 6.25
C TYR A 148 4.53 -5.68 4.93
N THR A 149 3.90 -5.07 3.93
CA THR A 149 3.72 -5.72 2.61
C THR A 149 5.06 -6.12 2.00
N VAL A 150 6.01 -5.19 1.93
CA VAL A 150 7.31 -5.40 1.30
C VAL A 150 8.12 -6.44 2.07
N VAL A 151 8.19 -6.37 3.40
CA VAL A 151 8.96 -7.34 4.19
C VAL A 151 8.46 -8.77 3.98
N TYR A 152 7.15 -8.99 4.10
CA TYR A 152 6.58 -10.33 3.94
C TYR A 152 6.66 -10.82 2.48
N TRP A 153 6.45 -9.92 1.52
CA TRP A 153 6.61 -10.24 0.10
C TRP A 153 8.05 -10.61 -0.26
N MET A 154 9.02 -9.77 0.14
CA MET A 154 10.45 -10.01 -0.11
C MET A 154 10.91 -11.30 0.54
N LEU A 155 10.55 -11.55 1.81
CA LEU A 155 10.88 -12.80 2.49
C LEU A 155 10.40 -14.00 1.68
N THR A 156 9.15 -13.96 1.20
CA THR A 156 8.54 -15.06 0.45
C THR A 156 9.22 -15.27 -0.91
N VAL A 157 9.51 -14.19 -1.65
CA VAL A 157 10.14 -14.25 -2.97
C VAL A 157 11.61 -14.68 -2.87
N LEU A 158 12.37 -14.10 -1.94
CA LEU A 158 13.80 -14.37 -1.79
C LEU A 158 14.04 -15.78 -1.24
N MET A 159 13.19 -16.28 -0.33
CA MET A 159 13.29 -17.66 0.15
C MET A 159 13.11 -18.70 -0.98
N LYS A 160 12.36 -18.40 -2.05
CA LYS A 160 12.24 -19.31 -3.19
C LYS A 160 13.59 -19.53 -3.88
N ASN A 161 14.44 -18.50 -3.92
CA ASN A 161 15.72 -18.53 -4.61
C ASN A 161 16.91 -18.74 -3.67
N MET A 162 16.69 -19.02 -2.38
CA MET A 162 17.79 -19.02 -1.41
C MET A 162 18.89 -20.07 -1.67
N TRP A 163 18.65 -21.01 -2.58
CA TRP A 163 19.61 -22.02 -3.03
C TRP A 163 20.15 -21.74 -4.43
N ASP A 164 19.66 -20.71 -5.11
CA ASP A 164 20.12 -20.20 -6.40
C ASP A 164 20.71 -18.80 -6.17
N GLU A 165 22.01 -18.77 -5.87
CA GLU A 165 22.72 -17.55 -5.48
C GLU A 165 22.64 -16.46 -6.56
N ALA A 166 22.73 -16.84 -7.84
CA ALA A 166 22.66 -15.88 -8.94
C ALA A 166 21.27 -15.24 -9.04
N ALA A 167 20.20 -16.04 -9.00
CA ALA A 167 18.83 -15.51 -9.03
C ALA A 167 18.47 -14.75 -7.75
N TYR A 168 18.99 -15.17 -6.59
CA TYR A 168 18.81 -14.50 -5.31
C TYR A 168 19.41 -13.10 -5.32
N ASN A 169 20.69 -12.98 -5.72
CA ASN A 169 21.39 -11.69 -5.75
C ASN A 169 20.76 -10.76 -6.78
N ALA A 170 20.51 -11.23 -8.00
CA ALA A 170 19.86 -10.43 -9.05
C ALA A 170 18.47 -9.92 -8.62
N THR A 171 17.69 -10.73 -7.90
CA THR A 171 16.37 -10.33 -7.41
C THR A 171 16.47 -9.34 -6.26
N THR A 172 17.41 -9.56 -5.33
CA THR A 172 17.66 -8.64 -4.20
C THR A 172 18.08 -7.27 -4.72
N ASP A 173 19.04 -7.23 -5.64
CA ASP A 173 19.54 -6.01 -6.27
C ASP A 173 18.45 -5.28 -7.04
N LEU A 174 17.63 -6.01 -7.82
CA LEU A 174 16.49 -5.42 -8.52
C LEU A 174 15.53 -4.73 -7.54
N ILE A 175 15.15 -5.41 -6.45
CA ILE A 175 14.21 -4.86 -5.47
C ILE A 175 14.81 -3.63 -4.78
N ALA A 176 16.04 -3.75 -4.26
CA ALA A 176 16.71 -2.67 -3.54
C ALA A 176 16.90 -1.44 -4.42
N ASN A 177 17.52 -1.60 -5.60
CA ASN A 177 17.85 -0.48 -6.50
C ASN A 177 16.60 0.23 -7.00
N THR A 178 15.53 -0.52 -7.31
CA THR A 178 14.29 0.09 -7.83
C THR A 178 13.47 0.75 -6.72
N MET A 179 13.48 0.21 -5.50
CA MET A 179 12.87 0.87 -4.35
C MET A 179 13.61 2.16 -3.99
N GLU A 180 14.93 2.13 -3.90
CA GLU A 180 15.76 3.30 -3.61
C GLU A 180 15.50 4.42 -4.62
N LYS A 181 15.64 4.10 -5.91
CA LYS A 181 15.35 5.02 -7.02
C LYS A 181 13.96 5.65 -6.95
N GLN A 182 12.94 4.89 -6.55
CA GLN A 182 11.57 5.41 -6.45
C GLN A 182 11.34 6.21 -5.16
N ALA A 183 11.94 5.79 -4.05
CA ALA A 183 11.89 6.51 -2.78
C ALA A 183 12.59 7.87 -2.86
N GLU A 184 13.72 7.96 -3.56
CA GLU A 184 14.44 9.21 -3.84
C GLU A 184 13.59 10.19 -4.67
N LYS A 185 12.83 9.69 -5.65
CA LYS A 185 11.92 10.52 -6.45
C LYS A 185 10.74 11.02 -5.65
N SER A 186 10.20 10.18 -4.76
CA SER A 186 9.05 10.54 -3.95
C SER A 186 8.90 9.64 -2.73
N ALA A 187 8.76 10.26 -1.56
CA ALA A 187 8.39 9.57 -0.33
C ALA A 187 6.97 8.95 -0.38
N THR A 188 6.19 9.18 -1.44
CA THR A 188 4.85 8.61 -1.59
C THR A 188 4.84 7.09 -1.70
N LEU A 189 5.93 6.46 -2.15
CA LEU A 189 6.04 5.00 -2.23
C LEU A 189 5.99 4.34 -0.84
N VAL A 190 6.63 4.95 0.15
CA VAL A 190 6.83 4.39 1.51
C VAL A 190 5.78 4.88 2.52
N PHE A 191 4.59 5.23 2.04
CA PHE A 191 3.51 5.72 2.90
C PHE A 191 3.06 4.66 3.91
N GLU A 192 2.82 5.10 5.14
CA GLU A 192 2.12 4.32 6.17
C GLU A 192 1.00 5.13 6.78
N ILE A 193 -0.04 4.44 7.23
CA ILE A 193 -1.21 5.05 7.88
C ILE A 193 -0.85 5.71 9.23
N TYR A 194 0.15 5.18 9.94
CA TYR A 194 0.58 5.62 11.27
C TYR A 194 2.11 5.79 11.40
N THR A 195 2.72 6.69 10.62
CA THR A 195 4.11 7.10 10.91
C THR A 195 4.15 8.38 11.75
N ALA A 196 5.02 8.37 12.77
CA ALA A 196 5.37 9.57 13.54
C ALA A 196 5.92 10.69 12.65
N ALA A 197 6.58 10.34 11.54
CA ALA A 197 7.10 11.31 10.57
C ALA A 197 5.99 12.10 9.84
N PHE A 198 4.89 11.43 9.44
CA PHE A 198 3.76 12.11 8.82
C PHE A 198 3.05 13.03 9.81
N GLU A 199 2.88 12.58 11.06
CA GLU A 199 2.33 13.37 12.16
C GLU A 199 3.18 14.61 12.47
N ALA A 200 4.51 14.45 12.55
CA ALA A 200 5.44 15.55 12.77
C ALA A 200 5.36 16.60 11.65
N ASN A 201 5.37 16.19 10.38
CA ASN A 201 5.30 17.10 9.24
C ASN A 201 3.97 17.87 9.19
N HIS A 202 2.84 17.21 9.48
CA HIS A 202 1.54 17.88 9.55
C HIS A 202 1.50 18.93 10.68
N ASN A 203 1.98 18.55 11.88
CA ASN A 203 1.96 19.43 13.05
C ASN A 203 2.86 20.66 12.88
N GLN A 204 4.01 20.53 12.23
CA GLN A 204 4.88 21.67 11.89
C GLN A 204 4.21 22.65 10.90
N THR A 205 3.36 22.14 10.01
CA THR A 205 2.68 22.96 9.00
C THR A 205 1.52 23.75 9.62
N TYR A 206 0.83 23.18 10.62
CA TYR A 206 -0.30 23.81 11.31
C TYR A 206 0.14 24.84 12.36
N MET A 207 1.27 24.62 13.05
CA MET A 207 1.79 25.57 14.04
C MET A 207 2.33 26.88 13.43
N LYS A 208 2.40 27.02 12.10
CA LYS A 208 2.83 28.25 11.42
C LYS A 208 1.70 29.23 11.09
N GLY A 209 0.47 28.98 11.57
CA GLY A 209 -0.51 30.02 11.89
C GLY A 209 -0.76 31.09 10.81
N LYS A 210 -1.31 30.71 9.65
CA LYS A 210 -2.14 31.64 8.88
C LYS A 210 -3.58 31.15 8.95
N TRP A 211 -4.36 31.85 9.75
CA TRP A 211 -5.82 31.84 9.75
C TRP A 211 -6.32 32.64 8.55
#